data_AF-A0A3S3S3Q0-F1
#
_entry.id   AF-A0A3S3S3Q0-F1
#
_cell.length_a   1.000
_cell.length_b   1.000
_cell.length_c   1.000
_cell.angle_alpha   90.00
_cell.angle_beta   90.00
_cell.angle_gamma   90.00
#
_symmetry.space_group_name_H-M   'P 1'
#
loop_
_entity.id
_entity.type
_entity.pdbx_description
1 polymer ?
#
loop_
_entity_poly.entity_id
_entity_poly.type
_entity_poly.pdbx_seq_one_letter_code
_entity_poly.pdbx_strand_id
1 'polypeptide(L)'
;MELDPQTTAKEPNKFGRPSKSDYSISYDSPLYKLLLNKLPPKLIKGDRIDTLALSKGTQNARFTVYRWFKEQRLSPRAVKSLLALCENGKGKLKKVDLIPFLDL
;
A
#
# COMPACT_ATOMS: atom_id res chain seq x y z
N MET A 1 -15.24 -16.39 -51.66
CA MET A 1 -15.55 -16.06 -50.26
C MET A 1 -14.58 -16.90 -49.43
N GLU A 2 -13.34 -16.43 -49.33
CA GLU A 2 -12.28 -17.16 -48.62
C GLU A 2 -12.06 -16.43 -47.30
N LEU A 3 -12.28 -17.15 -46.20
CA LEU A 3 -12.22 -16.65 -44.84
C LEU A 3 -10.76 -16.59 -44.35
N ASP A 4 -10.44 -15.45 -43.75
CA ASP A 4 -9.19 -15.05 -43.12
C ASP A 4 -8.61 -16.03 -42.07
N PRO A 5 -7.30 -15.91 -41.76
CA PRO A 5 -6.54 -16.88 -40.95
C PRO A 5 -6.91 -16.86 -39.47
N GLN A 6 -7.05 -18.07 -38.89
CA GLN A 6 -7.17 -18.26 -37.44
C GLN A 6 -5.90 -17.78 -36.74
N THR A 7 -6.07 -16.69 -35.99
CA THR A 7 -5.14 -16.23 -34.95
C THR A 7 -5.03 -17.33 -33.88
N THR A 8 -3.87 -17.99 -33.80
CA THR A 8 -3.56 -18.90 -32.70
C THR A 8 -3.31 -18.09 -31.42
N ALA A 9 -4.26 -18.17 -30.49
CA ALA A 9 -4.14 -17.62 -29.15
C ALA A 9 -2.98 -18.29 -28.40
N LYS A 10 -1.99 -17.50 -27.97
CA LYS A 10 -0.87 -17.97 -27.14
C LYS A 10 -1.36 -18.37 -25.75
N GLU A 11 -1.11 -19.61 -25.34
CA GLU A 11 -1.35 -20.08 -23.97
C GLU A 11 -0.54 -19.28 -22.94
N PRO A 12 -1.11 -19.01 -21.75
CA PRO A 12 -0.38 -18.34 -20.67
C PRO A 12 0.67 -19.30 -20.08
N ASN A 13 1.94 -18.93 -20.23
CA ASN A 13 3.09 -19.64 -19.73
C ASN A 13 3.02 -19.79 -18.18
N LYS A 14 2.79 -21.01 -17.68
CA LYS A 14 2.55 -21.35 -16.25
C LYS A 14 3.80 -21.21 -15.34
N PHE A 15 4.95 -20.83 -15.89
CA PHE A 15 6.18 -20.54 -15.16
C PHE A 15 6.75 -19.15 -15.48
N GLY A 16 5.88 -18.18 -15.79
CA GLY A 16 6.28 -16.78 -15.90
C GLY A 16 6.56 -16.18 -14.52
N ARG A 17 7.70 -15.49 -14.37
CA ARG A 17 7.93 -14.53 -13.27
C ARG A 17 6.64 -13.69 -13.13
N PRO A 18 6.02 -13.60 -11.94
CA PRO A 18 4.77 -12.87 -11.79
C PRO A 18 4.89 -11.52 -12.48
N SER A 19 3.93 -11.22 -13.35
CA SER A 19 3.84 -9.94 -14.08
C SER A 19 4.15 -8.83 -13.09
N LYS A 20 5.01 -7.87 -13.49
CA LYS A 20 5.38 -6.70 -12.66
C LYS A 20 4.10 -6.13 -12.11
N SER A 21 3.85 -6.43 -10.86
CA SER A 21 2.50 -6.40 -10.39
C SER A 21 2.09 -4.95 -10.23
N ASP A 22 0.94 -4.61 -10.81
CA ASP A 22 0.32 -3.28 -10.86
C ASP A 22 -0.14 -2.83 -9.45
N TYR A 23 0.82 -2.78 -8.53
CA TYR A 23 0.70 -2.14 -7.24
C TYR A 23 1.21 -0.71 -7.37
N SER A 24 0.57 0.03 -8.27
CA SER A 24 0.66 1.48 -8.25
C SER A 24 0.08 1.97 -6.91
N ILE A 25 0.89 2.71 -6.16
CA ILE A 25 0.41 3.38 -4.95
C ILE A 25 -0.59 4.44 -5.40
N SER A 26 -1.79 4.42 -4.83
CA SER A 26 -2.72 5.54 -4.99
C SER A 26 -2.28 6.68 -4.08
N TYR A 27 -1.46 7.58 -4.62
CA TYR A 27 -0.98 8.79 -3.93
C TYR A 27 -2.12 9.75 -3.57
N ASP A 28 -3.24 9.65 -4.27
CA ASP A 28 -4.43 10.45 -4.01
C ASP A 28 -5.41 9.83 -3.00
N SER A 29 -5.13 8.61 -2.52
CA SER A 29 -6.04 7.95 -1.58
C SER A 29 -6.17 8.73 -0.26
N PRO A 30 -7.38 8.81 0.31
CA PRO A 30 -7.63 9.40 1.63
C PRO A 30 -6.66 8.90 2.71
N LEU A 31 -6.41 7.58 2.74
CA LEU A 31 -5.46 7.00 3.69
C LEU A 31 -4.03 7.50 3.46
N TYR A 32 -3.58 7.61 2.21
CA TYR A 32 -2.25 8.13 1.90
C TYR A 32 -2.11 9.59 2.34
N LYS A 33 -3.07 10.46 2.02
CA LYS A 33 -3.05 11.87 2.43
C LYS A 33 -3.12 12.02 3.95
N LEU A 34 -3.91 11.20 4.62
CA LEU A 34 -4.00 11.19 6.08
C LEU A 34 -2.66 10.81 6.71
N LEU A 35 -2.07 9.71 6.24
CA LEU A 35 -0.78 9.25 6.74
C LEU A 35 0.34 10.23 6.41
N LEU A 36 0.38 10.83 5.23
CA LEU A 36 1.39 11.84 4.88
C LEU A 36 1.35 13.05 5.83
N ASN A 37 0.16 13.49 6.25
CA ASN A 37 0.01 14.64 7.15
C ASN A 37 0.27 14.31 8.64
N LYS A 38 0.10 13.04 9.03
CA LYS A 38 0.07 12.62 10.44
C LYS A 38 1.26 11.74 10.85
N LEU A 39 1.91 11.08 9.90
CA LEU A 39 3.09 10.27 10.15
C LEU A 39 4.27 11.15 10.59
N PRO A 40 5.18 10.59 11.38
CA PRO A 40 6.40 11.29 11.76
C PRO A 40 7.28 11.56 10.53
N PRO A 41 8.03 12.68 10.50
CA PRO A 41 8.82 13.10 9.35
C PRO A 41 9.89 12.08 8.94
N LYS A 42 10.35 11.22 9.86
CA LYS A 42 11.27 10.10 9.56
C LYS A 42 10.71 9.06 8.59
N LEU A 43 9.39 9.04 8.39
CA LEU A 43 8.69 8.14 7.46
C LEU A 43 8.22 8.86 6.20
N ILE A 44 8.65 10.11 6.01
CA ILE A 44 8.30 10.97 4.87
C ILE A 44 9.61 11.34 4.16
N LYS A 45 9.65 11.16 2.85
CA LYS A 45 10.81 11.49 2.01
C LYS A 45 10.37 12.46 0.91
N GLY A 46 10.71 13.73 1.09
CA GLY A 46 10.14 14.82 0.29
C GLY A 46 8.63 14.91 0.53
N ASP A 47 7.83 14.87 -0.53
CA ASP A 47 6.36 14.93 -0.46
C ASP A 47 5.68 13.55 -0.51
N ARG A 48 6.42 12.48 -0.18
CA ARG A 48 5.93 11.11 -0.27
C ARG A 48 6.22 10.30 0.98
N ILE A 49 5.29 9.41 1.33
CA ILE A 49 5.52 8.41 2.37
C ILE A 49 6.64 7.47 1.92
N ASP A 50 7.66 7.32 2.76
CA ASP A 50 8.70 6.31 2.58
C ASP A 50 8.13 4.93 2.94
N THR A 51 7.60 4.25 1.94
CA THR A 51 7.01 2.92 2.08
C THR A 51 8.00 1.84 2.54
N LEU A 52 9.31 2.03 2.30
CA LEU A 52 10.33 1.12 2.79
C LEU A 52 10.54 1.32 4.29
N ALA A 53 10.66 2.57 4.74
CA ALA A 53 10.76 2.89 6.16
C ALA A 53 9.49 2.49 6.92
N LEU A 54 8.30 2.70 6.32
CA LEU A 54 7.02 2.31 6.89
C LEU A 54 6.88 0.78 7.00
N SER A 55 7.32 0.04 5.98
CA SER A 55 7.38 -1.43 6.00
C SER A 55 8.29 -1.94 7.13
N LYS A 56 9.51 -1.40 7.24
CA LYS A 56 10.44 -1.75 8.32
C LYS A 56 9.89 -1.42 9.69
N GLY A 57 9.32 -0.23 9.85
CA GLY A 57 8.79 0.24 11.12
C GLY A 57 7.55 -0.52 11.59
N THR A 58 6.68 -0.93 10.66
CA THR A 58 5.46 -1.68 11.01
C THR A 58 5.66 -3.20 10.99
N GLN A 59 6.84 -3.67 10.58
CA GLN A 59 7.14 -5.08 10.33
C GLN A 59 6.19 -5.75 9.33
N ASN A 60 5.60 -4.98 8.42
CA ASN A 60 4.79 -5.50 7.34
C ASN A 60 5.63 -5.59 6.06
N ALA A 61 5.32 -6.57 5.21
CA ALA A 61 5.90 -6.60 3.88
C ALA A 61 5.58 -5.31 3.13
N ARG A 62 6.54 -4.79 2.35
CA ARG A 62 6.37 -3.56 1.57
C ARG A 62 5.17 -3.64 0.61
N PHE A 63 4.89 -4.83 0.10
CA PHE A 63 3.69 -5.15 -0.65
C PHE A 63 2.40 -4.85 0.12
N THR A 64 2.33 -5.25 1.39
CA THR A 64 1.17 -5.02 2.27
C THR A 64 0.93 -3.53 2.47
N VAL A 65 2.01 -2.76 2.61
CA VAL A 65 1.94 -1.29 2.69
C VAL A 65 1.33 -0.68 1.42
N TYR A 66 1.73 -1.16 0.24
CA TYR A 66 1.10 -0.71 -1.02
C TYR A 66 -0.38 -1.06 -1.08
N ARG A 67 -0.73 -2.26 -0.63
CA ARG A 67 -2.12 -2.73 -0.58
C ARG A 67 -2.98 -1.85 0.31
N TRP A 68 -2.47 -1.34 1.43
CA TRP A 68 -3.18 -0.38 2.28
C TRP A 68 -3.63 0.86 1.51
N PHE A 69 -2.74 1.46 0.72
CA PHE A 69 -3.08 2.66 -0.05
C PHE A 69 -3.98 2.38 -1.25
N LYS A 70 -3.86 1.20 -1.85
CA LYS A 70 -4.68 0.79 -2.99
C LYS A 70 -6.11 0.44 -2.57
N GLU A 71 -6.25 -0.37 -1.52
CA GLU A 71 -7.56 -0.87 -1.05
C GLU A 71 -8.17 0.00 0.05
N GLN A 72 -7.43 0.97 0.58
CA GLN A 72 -7.82 1.81 1.71
C GLN A 72 -8.23 1.00 2.95
N ARG A 73 -7.59 -0.16 3.12
CA ARG A 73 -7.88 -1.13 4.16
C ARG A 73 -6.65 -1.43 4.99
N LEU A 74 -6.82 -1.36 6.30
CA LEU A 74 -5.81 -1.63 7.31
C LEU A 74 -6.30 -2.77 8.18
N SER A 75 -5.45 -3.77 8.39
CA SER A 75 -5.74 -4.79 9.40
C SER A 75 -5.62 -4.19 10.81
N PRO A 76 -6.27 -4.79 11.82
CA PRO A 76 -6.11 -4.38 13.22
C PRO A 76 -4.64 -4.34 13.67
N ARG A 77 -3.82 -5.26 13.14
CA ARG A 77 -2.37 -5.29 13.39
C ARG A 77 -1.65 -4.10 12.76
N ALA A 78 -1.99 -3.75 11.51
CA ALA A 78 -1.43 -2.58 10.83
C ALA A 78 -1.74 -1.28 11.59
N VAL A 79 -2.97 -1.11 12.07
CA VAL A 79 -3.38 0.04 12.88
C VAL A 79 -2.54 0.14 14.16
N LYS A 80 -2.41 -0.96 14.92
CA LYS A 80 -1.57 -0.99 16.13
C LYS A 80 -0.11 -0.61 15.83
N SER A 81 0.48 -1.16 14.78
CA SER A 81 1.86 -0.86 14.38
C SER A 81 2.04 0.61 13.94
N LEU A 82 1.08 1.18 13.21
CA LEU A 82 1.11 2.58 12.79
C LEU A 82 1.04 3.55 13.98
N LEU A 83 0.19 3.25 14.97
CA LEU A 83 0.09 4.03 16.20
C LEU A 83 1.38 3.97 17.01
N ALA A 84 1.93 2.77 17.21
CA ALA A 84 3.20 2.59 17.92
C ALA A 84 4.37 3.34 17.25
N LEU A 85 4.41 3.39 15.91
CA LEU A 85 5.40 4.18 15.18
C LEU A 85 5.27 5.68 15.40
N CYS A 86 4.03 6.16 15.53
CA CYS A 86 3.74 7.57 15.74
C CYS A 86 4.04 8.00 17.18
N GLU A 87 3.67 7.20 18.19
CA GLU A 87 4.00 7.45 19.59
C GLU A 87 5.51 7.61 19.79
N ASN A 88 6.30 6.72 19.20
CA ASN A 88 7.77 6.77 19.25
C ASN A 88 8.40 7.81 18.31
N GLY A 89 7.62 8.43 17.42
CA GLY A 89 8.11 9.25 16.32
C GLY A 89 7.76 10.73 16.39
N LYS A 90 7.00 11.17 17.41
CA LYS A 90 6.29 12.46 17.42
C LYS A 90 5.28 12.60 16.28
N GLY A 91 4.71 11.50 15.81
CA GLY A 91 3.59 11.51 14.87
C GLY A 91 2.30 12.02 15.54
N LYS A 92 1.37 12.56 14.75
CA LYS A 92 0.06 13.07 15.22
C LYS A 92 -1.09 12.11 14.96
N LEU A 93 -0.79 10.91 14.45
CA LEU A 93 -1.77 9.91 14.08
C LEU A 93 -2.46 9.34 15.32
N LYS A 94 -3.79 9.40 15.36
CA LYS A 94 -4.60 8.82 16.43
C LYS A 94 -5.37 7.61 15.93
N LYS A 95 -5.80 6.74 16.85
CA LYS A 95 -6.62 5.56 16.52
C LYS A 95 -7.89 5.97 15.76
N VAL A 96 -8.54 7.06 16.17
CA VAL A 96 -9.76 7.60 15.55
C VAL A 96 -9.59 7.94 14.07
N ASP A 97 -8.38 8.37 13.66
CA ASP A 97 -8.07 8.70 12.28
C ASP A 97 -8.01 7.44 11.38
N LEU A 98 -7.74 6.28 11.98
CA LEU A 98 -7.57 5.00 11.28
C LEU A 98 -8.83 4.11 11.31
N ILE A 99 -9.82 4.42 12.17
CA ILE A 99 -11.09 3.67 12.26
C ILE A 99 -11.80 3.56 10.90
N PRO A 100 -11.91 4.63 10.08
CA PRO A 100 -12.59 4.54 8.78
C PRO A 100 -11.94 3.56 7.79
N PHE A 101 -10.67 3.21 8.02
CA PHE A 101 -9.88 2.35 7.15
C PHE A 101 -9.65 0.96 7.76
N LEU A 102 -10.23 0.68 8.93
CA LEU A 102 -10.08 -0.61 9.58
C LEU A 102 -10.91 -1.66 8.82
N ASP A 103 -10.24 -2.69 8.30
CA ASP A 103 -10.88 -3.88 7.74
C ASP A 103 -11.30 -4.77 8.92
N LEU A 104 -12.61 -4.83 9.19
CA LEU A 104 -13.24 -5.59 10.27
C LEU A 104 -13.62 -6.99 9.81
#